data_AF-A0A3S5CKM1-F1
#
_entry.id   AF-A0A3S5CKM1-F1
#
_cell.length_a   1.000
_cell.length_b   1.000
_cell.length_c   1.000
_cell.angle_alpha   90.00
_cell.angle_beta   90.00
_cell.angle_gamma   90.00
#
_symmetry.space_group_name_H-M   'P 1'
#
loop_
_entity.id
_entity.type
_entity.pdbx_description
1 polymer ?
#
loop_
_entity_poly.entity_id
_entity_poly.type
_entity_poly.pdbx_seq_one_letter_code
_entity_poly.pdbx_strand_id
1 'polypeptide(L)'
;MDSCSDDICQATDEGLAHFHRVRRTVGQGLLRTIQQSSLRDNSPSVFAPCPVHQVLQKLVHNCHQSYSLFTQDDAAYGIAWKDLVNRSDGTNNSAVEFTYTSAPGLLAPLHSGHVGLYAAGGYTSTLKGPVDEMLAKVDWLRDNQWINNVTRAIFVEFTVFNPNTGLFAFVTALFEMPGIGGLLPSFHIESADFLKFLNASLSPGQIFLQVVVWSTVEIIFYPIHERAT
;
A
#
# COMPACT_ATOMS: atom_id res chain seq x y z
N MET A 1 -15.14 29.52 30.90
CA MET A 1 -16.49 28.92 30.84
C MET A 1 -16.51 28.14 29.54
N ASP A 2 -16.33 26.84 29.69
CA ASP A 2 -16.20 25.88 28.60
C ASP A 2 -17.56 25.59 27.95
N SER A 3 -17.56 25.38 26.64
CA SER A 3 -18.50 24.47 25.98
C SER A 3 -17.97 24.11 24.60
N CYS A 4 -17.44 22.89 24.46
CA CYS A 4 -17.72 22.01 23.32
C CYS A 4 -17.23 20.59 23.68
N SER A 5 -18.19 19.67 23.69
CA SER A 5 -18.00 18.22 23.74
C SER A 5 -18.40 17.65 22.38
N ASP A 6 -17.81 16.49 22.08
CA ASP A 6 -18.06 15.55 20.97
C ASP A 6 -17.19 15.78 19.72
N ASP A 7 -15.95 15.30 19.85
CA ASP A 7 -15.07 14.70 18.84
C ASP A 7 -14.91 15.40 17.48
N ILE A 8 -14.23 16.54 17.46
CA ILE A 8 -13.18 16.93 16.48
C ILE A 8 -12.47 18.14 17.09
N CYS A 9 -11.36 17.91 17.78
CA CYS A 9 -10.45 19.00 18.13
C CYS A 9 -9.71 19.41 16.87
N GLN A 10 -10.07 20.58 16.31
CA GLN A 10 -9.23 21.26 15.33
C GLN A 10 -7.86 21.50 15.97
N ALA A 11 -6.84 20.77 15.50
CA ALA A 11 -5.47 21.02 15.89
C ALA A 11 -5.12 22.47 15.49
N THR A 12 -4.75 23.27 16.48
CA THR A 12 -4.32 24.66 16.29
C THR A 12 -3.04 24.71 15.45
N ASP A 13 -2.94 25.71 14.58
CA ASP A 13 -1.85 25.91 13.60
C ASP A 13 -0.46 25.95 14.26
N GLU A 14 -0.36 26.43 15.50
CA GLU A 14 0.87 26.39 16.30
C GLU A 14 1.29 24.98 16.73
N GLY A 15 0.32 24.11 17.06
CA GLY A 15 0.57 22.71 17.38
C GLY A 15 1.05 21.92 16.17
N LEU A 16 0.49 22.24 14.99
CA LEU A 16 0.92 21.68 13.71
C LEU A 16 2.33 22.16 13.34
N ALA A 17 2.61 23.46 13.47
CA ALA A 17 3.93 24.04 13.21
C ALA A 17 5.00 23.49 14.17
N HIS A 18 4.67 23.31 15.46
CA HIS A 18 5.56 22.66 16.42
C HIS A 18 5.77 21.17 16.11
N PHE A 19 4.72 20.46 15.68
CA PHE A 19 4.80 19.07 15.22
C PHE A 19 5.72 18.92 13.99
N HIS A 20 5.62 19.82 13.02
CA HIS A 20 6.49 19.87 11.84
C HIS A 20 7.95 20.23 12.18
N ARG A 21 8.21 20.98 13.25
CA ARG A 21 9.57 21.38 13.65
C ARG A 21 10.39 20.25 14.28
N VAL A 22 9.71 19.25 14.85
CA VAL A 22 10.31 18.17 15.63
C VAL A 22 10.46 16.87 14.82
N ARG A 23 9.75 16.72 13.69
CA ARG A 23 9.73 15.49 12.88
C ARG A 23 10.09 15.78 11.44
N ARG A 24 11.02 15.02 10.86
CA ARG A 24 11.32 15.08 9.43
C ARG A 24 10.68 13.89 8.74
N THR A 25 9.88 14.11 7.70
CA THR A 25 9.51 13.03 6.80
C THR A 25 10.76 12.58 6.06
N VAL A 26 11.10 11.29 6.15
CA VAL A 26 12.27 10.71 5.48
C VAL A 26 11.74 9.69 4.51
N GLY A 27 11.42 10.16 3.32
CA GLY A 27 10.84 9.34 2.26
C GLY A 27 9.80 10.10 1.46
N GLN A 28 9.41 9.50 0.34
CA GLN A 28 8.23 9.87 -0.43
C GLN A 28 7.02 9.11 0.12
N GLY A 29 5.86 9.76 0.18
CA GLY A 29 4.61 9.06 0.47
C GLY A 29 4.23 8.20 -0.73
N LEU A 30 3.67 7.02 -0.48
CA LEU A 30 3.16 6.13 -1.51
C LEU A 30 1.67 5.92 -1.29
N LEU A 31 0.88 6.24 -2.32
CA LEU A 31 -0.50 5.83 -2.42
C LEU A 31 -0.55 4.56 -3.25
N ARG A 32 -1.25 3.54 -2.78
CA ARG A 32 -1.45 2.29 -3.52
C ARG A 32 -2.89 1.84 -3.43
N THR A 33 -3.51 1.53 -4.55
CA THR A 33 -4.90 1.04 -4.60
C THR A 33 -4.98 -0.37 -5.13
N ILE A 34 -5.87 -1.16 -4.52
CA ILE A 34 -6.28 -2.46 -5.02
C ILE A 34 -7.65 -2.33 -5.64
N GLN A 35 -7.77 -2.77 -6.90
CA GLN A 35 -9.04 -2.82 -7.60
C GLN A 35 -9.51 -4.25 -7.75
N GLN A 36 -10.83 -4.42 -7.67
CA GLN A 36 -11.50 -5.64 -8.06
C GLN A 36 -11.77 -5.55 -9.56
N SER A 37 -11.48 -6.64 -10.29
CA SER A 37 -11.81 -6.70 -11.71
C SER A 37 -13.30 -6.39 -11.87
N SER A 38 -13.56 -5.25 -12.50
CA SER A 38 -14.88 -4.96 -13.00
C SER A 38 -14.95 -5.67 -14.33
N LEU A 39 -15.86 -6.63 -14.48
CA LEU A 39 -16.41 -6.93 -15.79
C LEU A 39 -17.08 -5.63 -16.29
N ARG A 40 -16.29 -4.70 -16.85
CA ARG A 40 -16.79 -3.53 -17.59
C ARG A 40 -17.39 -3.94 -18.93
N ASP A 41 -17.16 -5.19 -19.35
CA ASP A 41 -17.91 -5.84 -20.41
C ASP A 41 -18.49 -7.16 -19.91
N ASN A 42 -19.73 -7.44 -20.35
CA ASN A 42 -20.40 -8.74 -20.24
C ASN A 42 -19.60 -9.83 -20.98
N SER A 43 -18.46 -10.25 -20.44
CA SER A 43 -17.68 -11.36 -21.00
C SER A 43 -18.14 -12.70 -20.37
N PRO A 44 -18.51 -13.71 -21.18
CA PRO A 44 -19.01 -14.99 -20.70
C PRO A 44 -17.85 -15.95 -20.37
N SER A 45 -16.99 -15.59 -19.42
CA SER A 45 -15.93 -16.49 -18.95
C SER A 45 -15.70 -16.45 -17.43
N VAL A 46 -16.29 -17.46 -16.78
CA VAL A 46 -15.81 -18.20 -15.59
C VAL A 46 -15.93 -17.55 -14.20
N PHE A 47 -15.99 -16.23 -14.03
CA PHE A 47 -16.33 -15.62 -12.72
C PHE A 47 -17.38 -14.53 -12.90
N ALA A 48 -18.65 -14.91 -12.68
CA ALA A 48 -19.81 -14.10 -13.02
C ALA A 48 -19.84 -12.75 -12.27
N PRO A 49 -20.37 -11.69 -12.90
CA PRO A 49 -20.78 -10.50 -12.17
C PRO A 49 -21.78 -10.93 -11.10
N CYS A 50 -21.75 -10.26 -9.94
CA CYS A 50 -22.68 -10.53 -8.84
C CYS A 50 -24.11 -10.72 -9.38
N PRO A 51 -24.72 -11.91 -9.20
CA PRO A 51 -25.99 -12.24 -9.83
C PRO A 51 -27.11 -11.44 -9.19
N VAL A 52 -27.54 -10.38 -9.87
CA VAL A 52 -28.72 -9.60 -9.47
C VAL A 52 -29.98 -10.40 -9.82
N HIS A 53 -30.84 -10.62 -8.82
CA HIS A 53 -32.12 -11.30 -9.01
C HIS A 53 -32.95 -10.61 -10.10
N GLN A 54 -33.63 -11.39 -10.95
CA GLN A 54 -34.32 -10.89 -12.15
C GLN A 54 -35.26 -9.70 -11.90
N VAL A 55 -35.96 -9.71 -10.77
CA VAL A 55 -36.87 -8.63 -10.34
C VAL A 55 -36.12 -7.30 -10.10
N LEU A 56 -34.89 -7.37 -9.59
CA LEU A 56 -34.07 -6.22 -9.23
C LEU A 56 -33.17 -5.73 -10.37
N GLN A 57 -33.05 -6.47 -11.47
CA GLN A 57 -32.22 -6.07 -12.62
C GLN A 57 -32.66 -4.75 -13.26
N LYS A 58 -33.95 -4.40 -13.13
CA LYS A 58 -34.48 -3.11 -13.60
C LYS A 58 -34.15 -1.94 -12.67
N LEU A 59 -33.78 -2.23 -11.42
CA LEU A 59 -33.53 -1.24 -10.37
C LEU A 59 -32.02 -1.08 -10.09
N VAL A 60 -31.26 -2.18 -10.21
CA VAL A 60 -29.83 -2.25 -9.89
C VAL A 60 -29.06 -2.51 -11.19
N HIS A 61 -28.46 -1.46 -11.73
CA HIS A 61 -27.67 -1.52 -12.96
C HIS A 61 -26.22 -1.97 -12.74
N ASN A 62 -25.66 -1.68 -11.56
CA ASN A 62 -24.28 -2.01 -11.21
C ASN A 62 -24.27 -2.88 -9.95
N CYS A 63 -23.67 -4.07 -10.03
CA CYS A 63 -23.31 -4.85 -8.83
C CYS A 63 -21.80 -5.01 -8.78
N HIS A 64 -21.25 -4.81 -7.58
CA HIS A 64 -19.83 -4.93 -7.33
C HIS A 64 -19.59 -6.09 -6.38
N GLN A 65 -18.73 -7.02 -6.79
CA GLN A 65 -18.40 -8.19 -5.98
C GLN A 65 -17.44 -7.83 -4.85
N SER A 66 -17.47 -8.62 -3.78
CA SER A 66 -16.43 -8.65 -2.76
C SER A 66 -15.06 -8.91 -3.38
N TYR A 67 -14.04 -8.38 -2.74
CA TYR A 67 -12.66 -8.56 -3.18
C TYR A 67 -12.21 -10.02 -3.09
N SER A 68 -11.44 -10.48 -4.07
CA SER A 68 -10.71 -11.76 -4.00
C SER A 68 -9.35 -11.64 -4.67
N LEU A 69 -8.33 -12.25 -4.06
CA LEU A 69 -6.95 -12.24 -4.55
C LEU A 69 -6.83 -12.83 -5.97
N PHE A 70 -7.68 -13.81 -6.29
CA PHE A 70 -7.65 -14.51 -7.59
C PHE A 70 -8.39 -13.77 -8.71
N THR A 71 -9.23 -12.79 -8.36
CA THR A 71 -10.01 -12.01 -9.32
C THR A 71 -9.70 -10.52 -9.21
N GLN A 72 -8.56 -10.16 -8.62
CA GLN A 72 -8.09 -8.78 -8.60
C GLN A 72 -7.84 -8.26 -10.02
N ASP A 73 -7.93 -6.94 -10.18
CA ASP A 73 -7.65 -6.29 -11.45
C ASP A 73 -6.14 -6.01 -11.59
N ASP A 74 -5.53 -6.57 -12.61
CA ASP A 74 -4.11 -6.42 -12.95
C ASP A 74 -3.87 -5.82 -14.35
N ALA A 75 -4.92 -5.27 -14.99
CA ALA A 75 -4.82 -4.70 -16.32
C ALA A 75 -4.13 -3.32 -16.35
N ALA A 76 -3.73 -2.89 -17.54
CA ALA A 76 -3.24 -1.54 -17.77
C ALA A 76 -4.35 -0.65 -18.34
N TYR A 77 -4.48 0.56 -17.78
CA TYR A 77 -5.51 1.50 -18.16
C TYR A 77 -4.92 2.84 -18.62
N GLY A 78 -5.70 3.55 -19.43
CA GLY A 78 -5.48 4.97 -19.69
C GLY A 78 -5.96 5.83 -18.51
N ILE A 79 -5.58 7.11 -18.53
CA ILE A 79 -6.04 8.09 -17.53
C ILE A 79 -7.57 8.02 -17.35
N ALA A 80 -7.99 8.00 -16.07
CA ALA A 80 -9.36 7.82 -15.62
C ALA A 80 -9.98 6.45 -15.95
N TRP A 81 -9.19 5.37 -15.81
CA TRP A 81 -9.63 3.97 -15.97
C TRP A 81 -10.26 3.69 -17.34
N LYS A 82 -9.67 4.25 -18.40
CA LYS A 82 -10.14 4.06 -19.79
C LYS A 82 -9.48 2.83 -20.39
N ASP A 83 -10.28 1.95 -20.99
CA ASP A 83 -9.80 0.73 -21.62
C ASP A 83 -8.88 1.01 -22.81
N LEU A 84 -7.78 0.26 -22.89
CA LEU A 84 -6.77 0.41 -23.94
C LEU A 84 -7.03 -0.48 -25.17
N VAL A 85 -8.05 -1.34 -25.13
CA VAL A 85 -8.26 -2.46 -26.07
C VAL A 85 -8.62 -2.02 -27.52
N ASN A 86 -9.10 -0.79 -27.73
CA ASN A 86 -9.55 -0.32 -29.05
C ASN A 86 -8.88 0.98 -29.53
N ARG A 87 -7.73 1.36 -28.95
CA ARG A 87 -7.11 2.66 -29.28
C ARG A 87 -6.09 2.51 -30.42
N SER A 88 -6.54 2.78 -31.64
CA SER A 88 -5.69 2.97 -32.85
C SER A 88 -4.92 4.29 -32.84
N ASP A 89 -5.19 5.15 -31.86
CA ASP A 89 -4.56 6.46 -31.71
C ASP A 89 -3.35 6.31 -30.78
N GLY A 90 -2.15 6.23 -31.37
CA GLY A 90 -0.86 5.92 -30.73
C GLY A 90 -0.34 6.95 -29.72
N THR A 91 -1.23 7.59 -28.97
CA THR A 91 -0.88 8.43 -27.84
C THR A 91 -0.85 7.55 -26.58
N ASN A 92 0.35 7.33 -26.05
CA ASN A 92 0.62 6.66 -24.78
C ASN A 92 0.03 7.49 -23.61
N ASN A 93 -1.29 7.48 -23.48
CA ASN A 93 -2.03 8.22 -22.45
C ASN A 93 -2.11 7.44 -21.13
N SER A 94 -1.26 6.43 -20.96
CA SER A 94 -1.11 5.67 -19.73
C SER A 94 -0.16 6.43 -18.81
N ALA A 95 -0.72 7.00 -17.75
CA ALA A 95 0.10 7.47 -16.65
C ALA A 95 0.46 6.26 -15.77
N VAL A 96 1.61 6.33 -15.09
CA VAL A 96 2.09 5.24 -14.22
C VAL A 96 1.07 4.87 -13.14
N GLU A 97 0.25 5.83 -12.73
CA GLU A 97 -0.81 5.66 -11.72
C GLU A 97 -1.97 4.77 -12.18
N PHE A 98 -2.14 4.57 -13.49
CA PHE A 98 -3.17 3.70 -14.07
C PHE A 98 -2.61 2.39 -14.62
N THR A 99 -1.36 2.08 -14.30
CA THR A 99 -0.69 0.84 -14.70
C THR A 99 -0.45 -0.04 -13.49
N TYR A 100 -0.90 -1.30 -13.54
CA TYR A 100 -0.72 -2.23 -12.45
C TYR A 100 0.77 -2.54 -12.24
N THR A 101 1.24 -2.32 -11.01
CA THR A 101 2.61 -2.64 -10.61
C THR A 101 2.58 -3.97 -9.86
N SER A 102 3.21 -5.00 -10.44
CA SER A 102 3.38 -6.28 -9.78
C SER A 102 4.46 -6.18 -8.69
N ALA A 103 4.25 -6.88 -7.59
CA ALA A 103 5.29 -7.01 -6.58
C ALA A 103 6.42 -7.91 -7.10
N PRO A 104 7.68 -7.68 -6.68
CA PRO A 104 8.80 -8.51 -7.09
C PRO A 104 8.66 -9.93 -6.53
N GLY A 105 8.20 -10.84 -7.39
CA GLY A 105 8.14 -12.28 -7.15
C GLY A 105 6.85 -12.78 -6.49
N LEU A 106 6.61 -14.09 -6.64
CA LEU A 106 5.43 -14.81 -6.11
C LEU A 106 5.34 -14.84 -4.56
N LEU A 107 6.35 -14.34 -3.86
CA LEU A 107 6.55 -14.43 -2.41
C LEU A 107 6.42 -13.08 -1.69
N ALA A 108 5.98 -12.02 -2.38
CA ALA A 108 5.76 -10.75 -1.71
C ALA A 108 4.68 -10.93 -0.62
N PRO A 109 4.94 -10.46 0.63
CA PRO A 109 4.04 -10.69 1.75
C PRO A 109 2.67 -10.07 1.48
N LEU A 110 1.61 -10.83 1.76
CA LEU A 110 0.23 -10.33 1.70
C LEU A 110 -0.03 -9.44 2.91
N HIS A 111 -0.78 -8.36 2.70
CA HIS A 111 -1.24 -7.52 3.78
C HIS A 111 -2.62 -7.98 4.28
N SER A 112 -2.73 -8.28 5.56
CA SER A 112 -4.00 -8.67 6.18
C SER A 112 -4.77 -7.46 6.67
N GLY A 113 -5.92 -7.19 6.05
CA GLY A 113 -6.89 -6.19 6.50
C GLY A 113 -7.96 -6.79 7.41
N HIS A 114 -9.03 -6.03 7.67
CA HIS A 114 -10.17 -6.49 8.46
C HIS A 114 -11.08 -7.42 7.66
N VAL A 115 -11.25 -7.16 6.36
CA VAL A 115 -12.19 -7.89 5.49
C VAL A 115 -11.52 -8.67 4.37
N GLY A 116 -10.20 -8.52 4.16
CA GLY A 116 -9.49 -9.21 3.08
C GLY A 116 -7.99 -9.32 3.24
N LEU A 117 -7.39 -10.14 2.35
CA LEU A 117 -5.94 -10.30 2.21
C LEU A 117 -5.48 -9.67 0.89
N TYR A 118 -4.69 -8.61 0.97
CA TYR A 118 -4.28 -7.84 -0.20
C TYR A 118 -2.90 -8.24 -0.69
N ALA A 119 -2.75 -8.35 -2.02
CA ALA A 119 -1.45 -8.51 -2.63
C ALA A 119 -0.57 -7.28 -2.38
N ALA A 120 0.76 -7.46 -2.43
CA ALA A 120 1.71 -6.36 -2.39
C ALA A 120 1.72 -5.50 -3.67
N GLY A 121 1.18 -6.03 -4.77
CA GLY A 121 0.99 -5.28 -6.02
C GLY A 121 -0.13 -4.24 -5.94
N GLY A 122 -0.38 -3.54 -7.04
CA GLY A 122 -1.47 -2.59 -7.17
C GLY A 122 -1.15 -1.42 -8.08
N TYR A 123 -2.09 -0.48 -8.18
CA TYR A 123 -1.88 0.80 -8.87
C TYR A 123 -1.27 1.77 -7.88
N THR A 124 -0.19 2.44 -8.25
CA THR A 124 0.60 3.25 -7.31
C THR A 124 0.77 4.69 -7.77
N SER A 125 0.73 5.63 -6.82
CA SER A 125 1.07 7.03 -7.04
C SER A 125 2.00 7.51 -5.94
N THR A 126 3.15 8.05 -6.33
CA THR A 126 4.13 8.57 -5.39
C THR A 126 3.87 10.05 -5.12
N LEU A 127 3.85 10.43 -3.84
CA LEU A 127 3.79 11.80 -3.34
C LEU A 127 5.18 12.21 -2.88
N LYS A 128 5.84 13.05 -3.66
CA LYS A 128 7.19 13.56 -3.39
C LYS A 128 7.24 15.04 -3.72
N GLY A 129 8.04 15.79 -2.96
CA GLY A 129 8.30 17.20 -3.23
C GLY A 129 7.67 18.13 -2.19
N PRO A 130 7.57 19.43 -2.48
CA PRO A 130 6.88 20.39 -1.63
C PRO A 130 5.40 20.06 -1.50
N VAL A 131 4.76 20.60 -0.45
CA VAL A 131 3.35 20.36 -0.15
C VAL A 131 2.45 20.73 -1.34
N ASP A 132 2.74 21.84 -2.03
CA ASP A 132 1.94 22.31 -3.15
C ASP A 132 1.93 21.33 -4.34
N GLU A 133 3.08 20.73 -4.68
CA GLU A 133 3.17 19.72 -5.75
C GLU A 133 2.44 18.43 -5.36
N MET A 134 2.56 18.01 -4.10
CA MET A 134 1.84 16.83 -3.60
C MET A 134 0.32 17.06 -3.60
N LEU A 135 -0.14 18.25 -3.21
CA LEU A 135 -1.56 18.63 -3.25
C LEU A 135 -2.07 18.64 -4.70
N ALA A 136 -1.33 19.26 -5.62
CA ALA A 136 -1.68 19.24 -7.04
C ALA A 136 -1.77 17.82 -7.61
N LYS A 137 -0.87 16.91 -7.17
CA LYS A 137 -0.94 15.49 -7.55
C LYS A 137 -2.19 14.82 -7.00
N VAL A 138 -2.53 15.05 -5.74
CA VAL A 138 -3.75 14.49 -5.10
C VAL A 138 -5.01 15.02 -5.77
N ASP A 139 -5.06 16.31 -6.11
CA ASP A 139 -6.19 16.90 -6.82
C ASP A 139 -6.33 16.31 -8.23
N TRP A 140 -5.22 16.13 -8.96
CA TRP A 140 -5.25 15.45 -10.26
C TRP A 140 -5.75 13.99 -10.15
N LEU A 141 -5.37 13.25 -9.11
CA LEU A 141 -5.89 11.90 -8.87
C LEU A 141 -7.39 11.91 -8.57
N ARG A 142 -7.86 12.90 -7.81
CA ARG A 142 -9.28 13.08 -7.50
C ARG A 142 -10.08 13.39 -8.77
N ASP A 143 -9.62 14.33 -9.58
CA ASP A 143 -10.29 14.77 -10.81
C ASP A 143 -10.40 13.64 -11.84
N ASN A 144 -9.42 12.73 -11.85
CA ASN A 144 -9.43 11.54 -12.71
C ASN A 144 -10.07 10.31 -12.07
N GLN A 145 -10.79 10.48 -10.94
CA GLN A 145 -11.50 9.39 -10.25
C GLN A 145 -10.60 8.18 -9.96
N TRP A 146 -9.35 8.42 -9.55
CA TRP A 146 -8.38 7.36 -9.27
C TRP A 146 -8.90 6.39 -8.20
N ILE A 147 -9.63 6.91 -7.21
CA ILE A 147 -10.45 6.12 -6.30
C ILE A 147 -11.89 6.09 -6.82
N ASN A 148 -12.44 4.90 -6.99
CA ASN A 148 -13.77 4.67 -7.57
C ASN A 148 -14.52 3.53 -6.84
N ASN A 149 -15.72 3.21 -7.30
CA ASN A 149 -16.58 2.15 -6.76
C ASN A 149 -16.02 0.71 -6.89
N VAL A 150 -15.02 0.48 -7.74
CA VAL A 150 -14.36 -0.82 -7.91
C VAL A 150 -13.08 -0.93 -7.08
N THR A 151 -12.65 0.17 -6.47
CA THR A 151 -11.54 0.17 -5.50
C THR A 151 -11.98 -0.57 -4.23
N ARG A 152 -11.08 -1.39 -3.69
CA ARG A 152 -11.35 -2.24 -2.51
C ARG A 152 -10.46 -1.95 -1.33
N ALA A 153 -9.25 -1.48 -1.59
CA ALA A 153 -8.33 -1.04 -0.56
C ALA A 153 -7.50 0.13 -1.06
N ILE A 154 -7.23 1.06 -0.17
CA ILE A 154 -6.30 2.17 -0.37
C ILE A 154 -5.25 2.09 0.73
N PHE A 155 -4.00 2.01 0.33
CA PHE A 155 -2.83 2.06 1.19
C PHE A 155 -2.21 3.45 1.09
N VAL A 156 -1.96 4.05 2.24
CA VAL A 156 -1.16 5.27 2.39
C VAL A 156 0.05 4.90 3.23
N GLU A 157 1.21 4.85 2.58
CA GLU A 157 2.45 4.36 3.16
C GLU A 157 3.48 5.49 3.18
N PHE A 158 4.01 5.83 4.35
CA PHE A 158 5.05 6.84 4.49
C PHE A 158 5.93 6.59 5.71
N THR A 159 7.14 7.14 5.68
CA THR A 159 8.11 7.00 6.76
C THR A 159 8.45 8.35 7.37
N VAL A 160 8.42 8.42 8.69
CA VAL A 160 8.75 9.61 9.47
C VAL A 160 9.97 9.34 10.33
N PHE A 161 10.90 10.29 10.38
CA PHE A 161 12.07 10.25 11.23
C PHE A 161 11.99 11.30 12.33
N ASN A 162 12.25 10.86 13.56
CA ASN A 162 12.39 11.75 14.69
C ASN A 162 13.88 11.95 15.01
N PRO A 163 14.49 13.10 14.69
CA PRO A 163 15.89 13.37 14.97
C PRO A 163 16.23 13.42 16.47
N ASN A 164 15.26 13.72 17.35
CA ASN A 164 15.52 13.81 18.79
C ASN A 164 15.76 12.44 19.42
N THR A 165 15.04 11.41 18.94
CA THR A 165 15.19 10.03 19.43
C THR A 165 15.99 9.14 18.50
N GLY A 166 16.27 9.57 17.27
CA GLY A 166 16.93 8.76 16.25
C GLY A 166 16.05 7.63 15.69
N LEU A 167 14.73 7.67 15.93
CA LEU A 167 13.79 6.61 15.53
C LEU A 167 13.14 6.91 14.17
N PHE A 168 13.03 5.87 13.36
CA PHE A 168 12.18 5.84 12.18
C PHE A 168 10.84 5.21 12.55
N ALA A 169 9.75 5.75 12.02
CA ALA A 169 8.41 5.21 12.12
C ALA A 169 7.87 4.96 10.70
N PHE A 170 7.56 3.71 10.40
CA PHE A 170 6.88 3.28 9.18
C PHE A 170 5.38 3.28 9.46
N VAL A 171 4.64 4.08 8.71
CA VAL A 171 3.20 4.22 8.86
C VAL A 171 2.54 3.65 7.62
N THR A 172 1.67 2.67 7.83
CA THR A 172 0.78 2.11 6.81
C THR A 172 -0.65 2.34 7.26
N ALA A 173 -1.36 3.23 6.58
CA ALA A 173 -2.80 3.38 6.74
C ALA A 173 -3.53 2.64 5.61
N LEU A 174 -4.39 1.70 5.98
CA LEU A 174 -5.23 0.92 5.08
C LEU A 174 -6.68 1.40 5.22
N PHE A 175 -7.31 1.73 4.10
CA PHE A 175 -8.74 2.02 4.03
C PHE A 175 -9.42 0.97 3.14
N GLU A 176 -10.20 0.08 3.74
CA GLU A 176 -10.94 -0.95 3.02
C GLU A 176 -12.34 -0.45 2.64
N MET A 177 -12.76 -0.71 1.41
CA MET A 177 -14.08 -0.37 0.87
C MET A 177 -14.78 -1.66 0.43
N PRO A 178 -15.53 -2.31 1.32
CA PRO A 178 -16.21 -3.56 0.99
C PRO A 178 -17.31 -3.33 -0.06
N GLY A 179 -17.70 -4.38 -0.80
CA GLY A 179 -18.70 -4.29 -1.88
C GLY A 179 -20.10 -3.84 -1.44
N ILE A 180 -20.40 -3.92 -0.13
CA ILE A 180 -21.62 -3.42 0.50
C ILE A 180 -21.61 -1.90 0.75
N GLY A 181 -20.48 -1.24 0.47
CA GLY A 181 -20.24 0.17 0.79
C GLY A 181 -19.63 0.38 2.18
N GLY A 182 -19.27 1.64 2.48
CA GLY A 182 -18.58 2.02 3.70
C GLY A 182 -17.06 2.10 3.53
N LEU A 183 -16.39 2.60 4.58
CA LEU A 183 -14.94 2.78 4.64
C LEU A 183 -14.44 2.28 6.00
N LEU A 184 -13.56 1.29 6.00
CA LEU A 184 -12.98 0.70 7.21
C LEU A 184 -11.50 1.09 7.29
N PRO A 185 -11.14 2.07 8.15
CA PRO A 185 -9.75 2.46 8.34
C PRO A 185 -9.03 1.52 9.31
N SER A 186 -7.78 1.21 9.01
CA SER A 186 -6.84 0.47 9.85
C SER A 186 -5.46 1.14 9.77
N PHE A 187 -4.75 1.20 10.89
CA PHE A 187 -3.44 1.84 10.97
C PHE A 187 -2.43 0.88 11.56
N HIS A 188 -1.31 0.71 10.89
CA HIS A 188 -0.17 -0.06 11.35
C HIS A 188 1.04 0.86 11.43
N ILE A 189 1.62 0.97 12.62
CA ILE A 189 2.76 1.85 12.88
C ILE A 189 3.87 1.03 13.51
N GLU A 190 4.98 0.90 12.81
CA GLU A 190 6.18 0.22 13.30
C GLU A 190 7.29 1.24 13.50
N SER A 191 8.02 1.14 14.62
CA SER A 191 9.16 2.00 14.88
C SER A 191 10.45 1.20 14.99
N ALA A 192 11.52 1.70 14.39
CA ALA A 192 12.82 1.05 14.38
C ALA A 192 13.96 2.06 14.55
N ASP A 193 15.02 1.64 15.23
CA ASP A 193 16.25 2.41 15.43
C ASP A 193 17.36 1.90 14.52
N PHE A 194 17.42 2.41 13.29
CA PHE A 194 18.47 2.04 12.33
C PHE A 194 19.83 2.64 12.69
N LEU A 195 19.85 3.77 13.39
CA LEU A 195 21.10 4.48 13.70
C LEU A 195 21.91 3.76 14.77
N LYS A 196 21.27 3.10 15.75
CA LYS A 196 21.98 2.24 16.70
C LYS A 196 22.60 1.02 16.03
N PHE A 197 21.98 0.45 15.01
CA PHE A 197 22.55 -0.68 14.29
C PHE A 197 23.82 -0.29 13.52
N LEU A 198 23.82 0.88 12.87
CA LEU A 198 24.97 1.38 12.09
C LEU A 198 26.13 1.83 12.99
N ASN A 199 25.82 2.38 14.17
CA ASN A 199 26.82 2.91 15.10
C ASN A 199 27.14 1.95 16.26
N ALA A 200 26.57 0.74 16.26
CA ALA A 200 26.92 -0.28 17.22
C ALA A 200 28.39 -0.67 17.01
N SER A 201 29.27 -0.18 17.88
CA SER A 201 30.55 -0.83 18.12
C SER A 201 30.24 -2.30 18.41
N LEU A 202 30.86 -3.23 17.66
CA LEU A 202 30.69 -4.67 17.77
C LEU A 202 30.50 -5.07 19.23
N SER A 203 29.24 -5.24 19.63
CA SER A 203 28.94 -5.56 21.01
C SER A 203 29.47 -6.96 21.31
N PRO A 204 29.86 -7.28 22.55
CA PRO A 204 30.36 -8.62 22.88
C PRO A 204 29.40 -9.73 22.43
N GLY A 205 28.09 -9.46 22.41
CA GLY A 205 27.07 -10.39 21.91
C GLY A 205 27.11 -10.61 20.39
N GLN A 206 27.45 -9.59 19.58
CA GLN A 206 27.61 -9.76 18.14
C GLN A 206 28.88 -10.53 17.79
N ILE A 207 29.98 -10.31 18.51
CA ILE A 207 31.21 -11.10 18.36
C ILE A 207 30.94 -12.57 18.72
N PHE A 208 30.23 -12.81 19.82
CA PHE A 208 29.82 -14.15 20.22
C PHE A 208 28.97 -14.84 19.15
N LEU A 209 27.96 -14.15 18.59
CA LEU A 209 27.15 -14.66 17.49
C LEU A 209 27.98 -14.99 16.25
N GLN A 210 28.92 -14.13 15.87
CA GLN A 210 29.81 -14.39 14.73
C GLN A 210 30.70 -15.62 14.98
N VAL A 211 31.27 -15.77 16.17
CA VAL A 211 32.08 -16.95 16.56
C VAL A 211 31.23 -18.23 16.54
N VAL A 212 30.00 -18.18 17.06
CA VAL A 212 29.08 -19.33 17.04
C VAL A 212 28.77 -19.72 15.59
N VAL A 213 28.40 -18.77 14.74
CA VAL A 213 28.15 -19.05 13.31
C VAL A 213 29.38 -19.67 12.65
N TRP A 214 30.56 -19.11 12.88
CA TRP A 214 31.80 -19.66 12.33
C TRP A 214 32.08 -21.10 12.78
N SER A 215 31.91 -21.38 14.09
CA SER A 215 32.09 -22.73 14.64
C SER A 215 31.08 -23.74 14.09
N THR A 216 29.83 -23.33 13.87
CA THR A 216 28.80 -24.21 13.28
C THR A 216 29.10 -24.54 11.82
N VAL A 217 29.67 -23.59 11.07
CA VAL A 217 30.11 -23.83 9.69
C VAL A 217 31.26 -24.82 9.69
N GLU A 218 32.30 -24.64 10.51
CA GLU A 218 33.41 -25.62 10.57
C GLU A 218 32.93 -27.03 10.96
N ILE A 219 32.06 -27.17 11.96
CA ILE A 219 31.52 -28.47 12.37
C ILE A 219 30.74 -29.17 11.24
N ILE A 220 29.99 -28.42 10.44
CA ILE A 220 29.23 -28.97 9.31
C ILE A 220 30.15 -29.38 8.16
N PHE A 221 31.19 -28.59 7.87
CA PHE A 221 32.08 -28.84 6.73
C PHE A 221 33.22 -29.83 7.03
N TYR A 222 33.65 -29.97 8.29
CA TYR A 222 34.67 -30.91 8.72
C TYR A 222 34.42 -32.38 8.28
N PRO A 223 33.24 -32.99 8.53
CA PRO A 223 32.97 -34.37 8.12
C PRO A 223 32.81 -34.56 6.60
N ILE A 224 32.54 -33.47 5.86
CA ILE A 224 32.47 -33.50 4.39
C ILE A 224 33.88 -33.53 3.80
N HIS A 225 34.81 -32.77 4.37
CA HIS A 225 36.21 -32.78 3.96
C HIS A 225 36.89 -34.12 4.27
N GLU A 226 36.62 -34.72 5.43
CA GLU A 226 37.23 -36.01 5.84
C GLU A 226 36.78 -37.17 4.94
N ARG A 227 35.59 -37.12 4.34
CA ARG A 227 35.09 -38.12 3.38
C ARG A 227 35.61 -37.93 1.95
N ALA A 228 36.24 -36.80 1.65
CA ALA A 228 36.78 -36.48 0.33
C ALA A 228 38.29 -36.77 0.19
N THR A 229 38.95 -37.17 1.29
CA THR A 229 40.33 -37.68 1.37
C THR A 229 40.33 -39.17 1.64
#